data_AF-A0A1A6BK97-F1
#
_entry.id   AF-A0A1A6BK97-F1
#
_cell.length_a   1.000
_cell.length_b   1.000
_cell.length_c   1.000
_cell.angle_alpha   90.00
_cell.angle_beta   90.00
_cell.angle_gamma   90.00
#
_symmetry.space_group_name_H-M   'P 1'
#
loop_
_entity.id
_entity.type
_entity.pdbx_description
1 polymer ?
#
loop_
_entity_poly.entity_id
_entity_poly.type
_entity_poly.pdbx_seq_one_letter_code
_entity_poly.pdbx_strand_id
1 'polypeptide(L)'
;MAAAASDLSRIGSAIGDSNTAAAQQTTGVPASAADQVSAAVATFWDAHAQGYRNISAQMSAFHEQFVQALTAGGAAYANAESAAASSLGGVRDLLGPSA
;
A
#
# COMPACT_ATOMS: atom_id res chain seq x y z
N MET A 1 -11.81 10.22 -0.27
CA MET A 1 -10.58 9.52 0.18
C MET A 1 -10.82 8.06 0.58
N ALA A 2 -11.96 7.70 1.18
CA ALA A 2 -12.26 6.29 1.53
C ALA A 2 -12.20 5.31 0.34
N ALA A 3 -12.80 5.67 -0.81
CA ALA A 3 -12.72 4.84 -2.02
C ALA A 3 -11.27 4.63 -2.49
N ALA A 4 -10.49 5.71 -2.57
CA ALA A 4 -9.07 5.63 -2.93
C ALA A 4 -8.25 4.76 -1.97
N ALA A 5 -8.48 4.87 -0.66
CA ALA A 5 -7.83 4.00 0.33
C ALA A 5 -8.23 2.52 0.15
N SER A 6 -9.49 2.24 -0.16
CA SER A 6 -9.95 0.89 -0.48
C SER A 6 -9.30 0.36 -1.76
N ASP A 7 -9.16 1.17 -2.79
CA ASP A 7 -8.54 0.74 -4.05
C ASP A 7 -7.05 0.47 -3.87
N LEU A 8 -6.34 1.33 -3.13
CA LEU A 8 -4.94 1.13 -2.77
C LEU A 8 -4.74 -0.12 -1.91
N SER A 9 -5.65 -0.40 -0.98
CA SER A 9 -5.62 -1.65 -0.20
C SER A 9 -5.69 -2.88 -1.12
N ARG A 10 -6.62 -2.90 -2.09
CA ARG A 10 -6.71 -4.00 -3.07
C ARG A 10 -5.46 -4.12 -3.94
N ILE A 11 -4.88 -3.00 -4.38
CA ILE A 11 -3.62 -2.99 -5.15
C ILE A 11 -2.49 -3.60 -4.30
N GLY A 12 -2.38 -3.19 -3.03
CA GLY A 12 -1.40 -3.74 -2.10
C GLY A 12 -1.52 -5.26 -1.94
N SER A 13 -2.75 -5.76 -1.76
CA SER A 13 -3.02 -7.21 -1.71
C SER A 13 -2.61 -7.92 -2.99
N ALA A 14 -2.99 -7.41 -4.17
CA ALA A 14 -2.62 -8.02 -5.45
C ALA A 14 -1.10 -8.06 -5.68
N ILE A 15 -0.38 -7.02 -5.25
CA ILE A 15 1.09 -7.00 -5.28
C ILE A 15 1.66 -8.05 -4.32
N GLY A 16 1.11 -8.16 -3.10
CA GLY A 16 1.52 -9.18 -2.13
C GLY A 16 1.37 -10.61 -2.65
N ASP A 17 0.24 -10.91 -3.28
CA ASP A 17 -0.01 -12.20 -3.93
C ASP A 17 0.99 -12.47 -5.06
N SER A 18 1.23 -11.45 -5.90
CA SER A 18 2.19 -11.54 -7.01
C SER A 18 3.62 -11.79 -6.51
N ASN A 19 4.04 -11.09 -5.45
CA ASN A 19 5.36 -11.27 -4.82
C ASN A 19 5.51 -12.67 -4.23
N THR A 20 4.43 -13.20 -3.62
CA THR A 20 4.42 -14.56 -3.06
C THR A 20 4.54 -15.61 -4.18
N ALA A 21 3.80 -15.45 -5.27
CA ALA A 21 3.89 -16.33 -6.43
C ALA A 21 5.28 -16.28 -7.08
N ALA A 22 5.83 -15.07 -7.26
CA ALA A 22 7.17 -14.88 -7.82
C ALA A 22 8.26 -15.50 -6.95
N ALA A 23 8.16 -15.39 -5.61
CA ALA A 23 9.11 -16.00 -4.68
C ALA A 23 9.23 -17.51 -4.87
N GLN A 24 8.12 -18.21 -5.15
CA GLN A 24 8.11 -19.65 -5.39
C GLN A 24 8.86 -20.04 -6.68
N GLN A 25 8.82 -19.18 -7.70
CA GLN A 25 9.39 -19.48 -9.02
C GLN A 25 10.84 -19.01 -9.18
N THR A 26 11.29 -18.07 -8.35
CA THR A 26 12.58 -17.39 -8.53
C THR A 26 13.64 -17.79 -7.50
N THR A 27 13.27 -18.50 -6.44
CA THR A 27 14.18 -18.93 -5.37
C THR A 27 14.62 -20.37 -5.57
N GLY A 28 15.89 -20.67 -5.31
CA GLY A 28 16.40 -22.05 -5.38
C GLY A 28 16.36 -22.65 -6.77
N VAL A 29 16.39 -21.81 -7.81
CA VAL A 29 16.47 -22.26 -9.21
C VAL A 29 17.81 -22.98 -9.42
N PRO A 30 17.80 -24.24 -9.88
CA PRO A 30 19.03 -25.00 -10.05
C PRO A 30 19.87 -24.46 -11.22
N ALA A 31 21.17 -24.75 -11.19
CA ALA A 31 22.08 -24.46 -12.30
C ALA A 31 21.62 -25.17 -13.59
N SER A 32 21.72 -24.49 -14.72
CA SER A 32 21.32 -25.03 -16.03
C SER A 32 22.20 -26.18 -16.53
N ALA A 33 23.44 -26.26 -16.03
CA ALA A 33 24.41 -27.31 -16.31
C ALA A 33 25.38 -27.47 -15.13
N ALA A 34 26.23 -28.50 -15.18
CA ALA A 34 27.16 -28.87 -14.11
C ALA A 34 28.44 -28.01 -14.05
N ASP A 35 28.61 -27.07 -14.98
CA ASP A 35 29.79 -26.21 -15.04
C ASP A 35 29.73 -25.07 -14.00
N GLN A 36 30.90 -24.50 -13.72
CA GLN A 36 31.04 -23.45 -12.70
C GLN A 36 30.32 -22.14 -13.07
N VAL A 37 30.17 -21.83 -14.36
CA VAL A 37 29.47 -20.62 -14.81
C VAL A 37 27.98 -20.77 -14.53
N SER A 38 27.38 -21.92 -14.87
CA SER A 38 25.98 -22.22 -14.54
C SER A 38 25.71 -22.17 -13.03
N ALA A 39 26.62 -22.69 -12.21
CA ALA A 39 26.51 -22.62 -10.74
C ALA A 39 26.61 -21.18 -10.21
N ALA A 40 27.52 -20.37 -10.76
CA ALA A 40 27.67 -18.96 -10.38
C ALA A 40 26.43 -18.13 -10.76
N VAL A 41 25.85 -18.38 -11.95
CA VAL A 41 24.62 -17.73 -12.41
C VAL A 41 23.43 -18.09 -11.52
N ALA A 42 23.26 -19.36 -11.14
CA ALA A 42 22.20 -19.79 -10.22
C ALA A 42 22.34 -19.10 -8.84
N THR A 43 23.56 -19.02 -8.32
CA THR A 43 23.85 -18.35 -7.04
C THR A 43 23.54 -16.86 -7.10
N PHE A 44 23.90 -16.18 -8.21
CA PHE A 44 23.57 -14.77 -8.42
C PHE A 44 22.06 -14.52 -8.42
N TRP A 45 21.29 -15.35 -9.14
CA TRP A 45 19.84 -15.20 -9.20
C TRP A 45 19.15 -15.48 -7.87
N ASP A 46 19.64 -16.46 -7.10
CA ASP A 46 19.11 -16.74 -5.77
C ASP A 46 19.33 -15.54 -4.82
N ALA A 47 20.53 -14.97 -4.82
CA ALA A 47 20.83 -13.75 -4.05
C ALA A 47 19.97 -12.56 -4.49
N HIS A 48 19.75 -12.40 -5.80
CA HIS A 48 18.87 -11.37 -6.34
C HIS A 48 17.42 -11.56 -5.89
N ALA A 49 16.89 -12.79 -5.97
CA ALA A 49 15.55 -13.12 -5.53
C ALA A 49 15.35 -12.86 -4.03
N GLN A 50 16.35 -13.20 -3.20
CA GLN A 50 16.35 -12.88 -1.77
C GLN A 50 16.31 -11.36 -1.52
N GLY A 51 17.15 -10.59 -2.23
CA GLY A 51 17.16 -9.13 -2.15
C GLY A 51 15.82 -8.50 -2.55
N TYR A 52 15.21 -8.98 -3.64
CA TYR A 52 13.90 -8.54 -4.10
C TYR A 52 12.82 -8.79 -3.04
N ARG A 53 12.80 -9.98 -2.41
CA ARG A 53 11.84 -10.29 -1.34
C ARG A 53 11.97 -9.36 -0.14
N ASN A 54 13.21 -9.07 0.28
CA ASN A 54 13.47 -8.19 1.42
C ASN A 54 12.99 -6.76 1.17
N ILE A 55 13.21 -6.22 -0.03
CA ILE A 55 12.71 -4.89 -0.41
C ILE A 55 11.19 -4.90 -0.56
N SER A 56 10.62 -5.96 -1.15
CA SER A 56 9.17 -6.09 -1.33
C SER A 56 8.42 -6.12 0.01
N ALA A 57 8.96 -6.79 1.02
CA ALA A 57 8.40 -6.79 2.37
C ALA A 57 8.41 -5.38 3.01
N GLN A 58 9.52 -4.64 2.86
CA GLN A 58 9.62 -3.26 3.34
C GLN A 58 8.62 -2.34 2.61
N MET A 59 8.46 -2.52 1.31
CA MET A 59 7.50 -1.75 0.52
C MET A 59 6.04 -2.06 0.91
N SER A 60 5.71 -3.32 1.21
CA SER A 60 4.38 -3.69 1.72
C SER A 60 4.06 -2.97 3.02
N ALA A 61 4.99 -2.99 3.98
CA ALA A 61 4.82 -2.31 5.26
C ALA A 61 4.64 -0.79 5.09
N PHE A 62 5.43 -0.17 4.21
CA PHE A 62 5.27 1.24 3.87
C PHE A 62 3.91 1.53 3.24
N HIS A 63 3.48 0.72 2.28
CA HIS A 63 2.19 0.87 1.60
C HIS A 63 1.01 0.78 2.57
N GLU A 64 1.05 -0.15 3.52
CA GLU A 64 0.04 -0.28 4.57
C GLU A 64 -0.05 0.99 5.43
N GLN A 65 1.09 1.54 5.86
CA GLN A 65 1.15 2.79 6.61
C GLN A 65 0.60 3.97 5.79
N PHE A 66 0.91 4.03 4.50
CA PHE A 66 0.39 5.04 3.60
C PHE A 66 -1.14 4.98 3.48
N VAL A 67 -1.71 3.79 3.30
CA VAL A 67 -3.17 3.60 3.23
C VAL A 67 -3.85 3.98 4.55
N GLN A 68 -3.24 3.66 5.69
CA GLN A 68 -3.74 4.07 7.00
C GLN A 68 -3.74 5.60 7.15
N ALA A 69 -2.64 6.25 6.79
CA ALA A 69 -2.53 7.71 6.84
C ALA A 69 -3.55 8.40 5.93
N LEU A 70 -3.74 7.90 4.71
CA LEU A 70 -4.75 8.42 3.77
C LEU A 70 -6.17 8.28 4.32
N THR A 71 -6.48 7.15 4.95
CA THR A 71 -7.79 6.90 5.58
C THR A 71 -8.03 7.88 6.72
N ALA A 72 -7.06 8.03 7.62
CA ALA A 72 -7.14 8.95 8.76
C ALA A 72 -7.29 10.40 8.31
N GLY A 73 -6.49 10.84 7.33
CA GLY A 73 -6.59 12.17 6.74
C GLY A 73 -7.96 12.43 6.12
N GLY A 74 -8.49 11.45 5.38
CA GLY A 74 -9.84 11.52 4.81
C GLY A 74 -10.93 11.73 5.86
N ALA A 75 -10.86 11.00 6.98
CA ALA A 75 -11.79 11.15 8.09
C ALA A 75 -11.65 12.52 8.78
N ALA A 76 -10.42 13.01 8.96
CA ALA A 76 -10.18 14.33 9.56
C ALA A 76 -10.82 15.47 8.76
N TYR A 77 -10.67 15.46 7.44
CA TYR A 77 -11.31 16.45 6.56
C TYR A 77 -12.84 16.36 6.60
N ALA A 78 -13.42 15.15 6.56
CA ALA A 78 -14.87 14.98 6.66
C ALA A 78 -15.43 15.50 7.99
N ASN A 79 -14.73 15.25 9.10
CA ASN A 79 -15.11 15.77 10.42
C ASN A 79 -15.04 17.31 10.46
N ALA A 80 -14.01 17.90 9.85
CA ALA A 80 -13.87 19.35 9.77
C ALA A 80 -15.00 19.99 8.95
N GLU A 81 -15.37 19.42 7.81
CA GLU A 81 -16.50 19.87 7.00
C GLU A 81 -17.83 19.79 7.77
N SER A 82 -18.06 18.69 8.50
CA SER A 82 -19.25 18.53 9.33
C SER A 82 -19.33 19.59 10.43
N ALA A 83 -18.24 19.86 11.15
CA ALA A 83 -18.19 20.89 12.19
C ALA A 83 -18.43 22.30 11.63
N ALA A 84 -17.87 22.60 10.46
CA ALA A 84 -18.11 23.87 9.77
C ALA A 84 -19.57 24.03 9.34
N ALA A 85 -20.18 22.97 8.79
CA ALA A 85 -21.59 22.96 8.40
C ALA A 85 -22.53 23.17 9.59
N SER A 86 -22.27 22.50 10.73
CA SER A 86 -23.04 22.71 11.97
C SER A 86 -22.94 24.14 12.49
N SER A 87 -21.74 24.74 12.43
CA SER A 87 -21.53 26.13 12.85
C SER A 87 -22.30 27.12 11.98
N LEU A 88 -22.25 26.94 10.65
CA LEU A 88 -23.01 27.76 9.70
C LEU A 88 -24.52 27.60 9.86
N GLY A 89 -25.00 26.38 10.12
CA GLY A 89 -26.41 26.12 10.43
C GLY A 89 -26.88 26.88 11.68
N GLY A 90 -26.09 26.83 12.76
CA GLY A 90 -26.40 27.57 13.99
C GLY A 90 -26.42 29.08 13.78
N VAL A 91 -25.50 29.64 12.99
CA VAL A 91 -25.51 31.07 12.63
C VAL A 91 -26.75 31.42 11.80
N ARG A 92 -27.15 30.56 10.86
CA ARG A 92 -28.37 30.78 10.06
C ARG A 92 -29.63 30.76 10.91
N ASP A 93 -29.72 29.85 11.89
CA ASP A 93 -30.86 29.78 12.81
C ASP A 93 -30.95 31.03 13.70
N LEU A 94 -29.80 31.61 14.09
CA LEU A 94 -29.73 32.89 14.79
C LEU A 94 -30.16 34.10 13.94
N LEU A 95 -30.09 33.99 12.61
CA LEU A 95 -30.39 35.07 11.65
C LEU A 95 -31.77 34.89 10.94
N GLY A 96 -32.55 33.87 11.30
CA GLY A 96 -33.90 33.61 10.75
C GLY A 96 -34.99 34.63 11.17
N PRO A 97 -36.18 34.60 10.54
CA PRO A 97 -36.84 35.72 9.85
C PRO A 97 -37.37 36.83 10.79
N SER A 98 -36.48 37.61 11.38
CA SER A 98 -36.83 38.82 12.16
C SER A 98 -35.90 40.00 11.84
N ALA A 99 -35.65 40.24 10.55
CA ALA A 99 -35.10 41.49 10.03
C ALA A 99 -36.09 42.10 9.03
#